data_AF-A0A6I0F142-F1
#
_entry.id   AF-A0A6I0F142-F1
#
_cell.length_a   1.000
_cell.length_b   1.000
_cell.length_c   1.000
_cell.angle_alpha   90.00
_cell.angle_beta   90.00
_cell.angle_gamma   90.00
#
_symmetry.space_group_name_H-M   'P 1'
#
loop_
_entity.id
_entity.type
_entity.pdbx_description
1 polymer ?
#
loop_
_entity_poly.entity_id
_entity_poly.type
_entity_poly.pdbx_seq_one_letter_code
_entity_poly.pdbx_strand_id
1 'polypeptide(L)'
;MAPKKKFSKEKIIDAAFEIAKTEGLDNITIRKVADKIGSSIAPIYVNFKDIDELISNVVMRIYEVSHKMYLAEDSGDSFKNMGAASIRFAKEYSVLFRDLLLKSNKYMKDYDKALGGFLVEEMRKDPDLEGFSDEELMNILLKMRIFQLGLSVMVANDQLPPSFNDDNILELLESAASDVIISTRIKGKNKDLQV
;
A
#
# COMPACT_ATOMS: atom_id res chain seq x y z
N MET A 1 -39.28 8.68 -14.83
CA MET A 1 -37.95 8.24 -14.31
C MET A 1 -37.07 9.47 -14.20
N ALA A 2 -36.29 9.62 -13.12
CA ALA A 2 -35.32 10.70 -13.02
C ALA A 2 -34.29 10.58 -14.16
N PRO A 3 -33.84 11.69 -14.79
CA PRO A 3 -32.86 11.62 -15.86
C PRO A 3 -31.59 10.94 -15.33
N LYS A 4 -31.11 9.91 -16.05
CA LYS A 4 -29.81 9.28 -15.72
C LYS A 4 -28.76 10.39 -15.72
N LYS A 5 -28.09 10.61 -14.57
CA LYS A 5 -26.96 11.55 -14.49
C LYS A 5 -25.97 11.16 -15.60
N LYS A 6 -25.76 12.05 -16.57
CA LYS A 6 -24.87 11.82 -17.74
C LYS A 6 -23.44 11.45 -17.32
N PHE A 7 -23.04 11.85 -16.11
CA PHE A 7 -21.77 11.51 -15.47
C PHE A 7 -22.04 10.90 -14.10
N SER A 8 -21.68 9.63 -13.94
CA SER A 8 -21.75 8.93 -12.65
C SER A 8 -20.62 9.37 -11.74
N LYS A 9 -20.79 9.14 -10.43
CA LYS A 9 -19.76 9.39 -9.42
C LYS A 9 -18.49 8.61 -9.74
N GLU A 10 -18.64 7.36 -10.13
CA GLU A 10 -17.55 6.43 -10.49
C GLU A 10 -16.75 6.95 -11.68
N LYS A 11 -17.42 7.45 -12.74
CA LYS A 11 -16.74 8.01 -13.91
C LYS A 11 -15.86 9.22 -13.57
N ILE A 12 -16.30 10.04 -12.61
CA ILE A 12 -15.53 11.19 -12.12
C ILE A 12 -14.32 10.71 -11.30
N ILE A 13 -14.51 9.70 -10.44
CA ILE A 13 -13.43 9.09 -9.65
C ILE A 13 -12.38 8.46 -10.56
N ASP A 14 -12.78 7.69 -11.58
CA ASP A 14 -11.85 7.05 -12.51
C ASP A 14 -11.05 8.11 -13.30
N ALA A 15 -11.69 9.20 -13.75
CA ALA A 15 -10.96 10.28 -14.42
C ALA A 15 -9.95 10.98 -13.51
N ALA A 16 -10.31 11.23 -12.25
CA ALA A 16 -9.41 11.79 -11.25
C ALA A 16 -8.27 10.83 -10.87
N PHE A 17 -8.55 9.53 -10.77
CA PHE A 17 -7.56 8.48 -10.56
C PHE A 17 -6.55 8.42 -11.71
N GLU A 18 -6.99 8.53 -12.96
CA GLU A 18 -6.09 8.56 -14.12
C GLU A 18 -5.20 9.81 -14.15
N ILE A 19 -5.67 10.96 -13.63
CA ILE A 19 -4.81 12.14 -13.44
C ILE A 19 -3.78 11.84 -12.35
N ALA A 20 -4.22 11.30 -11.22
CA ALA A 20 -3.37 10.99 -10.09
C ALA A 20 -2.26 10.00 -10.45
N LYS A 21 -2.57 8.99 -11.27
CA LYS A 21 -1.62 7.98 -11.75
C LYS A 21 -0.42 8.60 -12.47
N THR A 22 -0.63 9.66 -13.24
CA THR A 22 0.43 10.29 -14.05
C THR A 22 1.02 11.55 -13.42
N GLU A 23 0.22 12.30 -12.66
CA GLU A 23 0.58 13.64 -12.18
C GLU A 23 0.61 13.75 -10.64
N GLY A 24 0.10 12.76 -9.92
CA GLY A 24 0.00 12.80 -8.45
C GLY A 24 -1.33 13.37 -7.95
N LEU A 25 -1.61 13.13 -6.67
CA LEU A 25 -2.86 13.50 -6.00
C LEU A 25 -3.05 15.02 -5.93
N ASP A 26 -1.97 15.79 -5.74
CA ASP A 26 -2.06 17.27 -5.64
C ASP A 26 -2.42 17.91 -6.98
N ASN A 27 -2.23 17.19 -8.08
CA ASN A 27 -2.55 17.67 -9.42
C ASN A 27 -4.01 17.42 -9.80
N ILE A 28 -4.80 16.77 -8.94
CA ILE A 28 -6.24 16.63 -9.15
C ILE A 28 -6.89 18.00 -8.93
N THR A 29 -7.48 18.55 -10.00
CA THR A 29 -8.28 19.78 -9.92
C THR A 29 -9.62 19.58 -10.60
N ILE A 30 -10.64 20.31 -10.13
CA ILE A 30 -11.99 20.27 -10.70
C ILE A 30 -11.96 20.51 -12.22
N ARG A 31 -11.11 21.44 -12.68
CA ARG A 31 -10.96 21.76 -14.10
C ARG A 31 -10.37 20.59 -14.89
N LYS A 32 -9.22 20.05 -14.47
CA LYS A 32 -8.60 18.91 -15.14
C LYS A 32 -9.53 17.70 -15.21
N VAL A 33 -10.27 17.42 -14.13
CA VAL A 33 -11.24 16.33 -14.10
C VAL A 33 -12.39 16.57 -15.09
N ALA A 34 -12.94 17.78 -15.13
CA ALA A 34 -14.00 18.17 -16.06
C ALA A 34 -13.55 18.05 -17.52
N ASP A 35 -12.35 18.55 -17.83
CA ASP A 35 -11.73 18.45 -19.16
C ASP A 35 -11.55 16.98 -19.56
N LYS A 36 -11.06 16.13 -18.64
CA LYS A 36 -10.83 14.71 -18.91
C LYS A 36 -12.11 13.91 -19.16
N ILE A 37 -13.23 14.28 -18.54
CA ILE A 37 -14.55 13.65 -18.81
C ILE A 37 -15.34 14.33 -19.92
N GLY A 38 -14.82 15.42 -20.51
CA GLY A 38 -15.48 16.18 -21.57
C GLY A 38 -16.77 16.86 -21.09
N SER A 39 -16.75 17.46 -19.89
CA SER A 39 -17.91 18.15 -19.31
C SER A 39 -17.55 19.54 -18.78
N SER A 40 -18.57 20.33 -18.41
CA SER A 40 -18.35 21.47 -17.52
C SER A 40 -17.96 21.01 -16.11
N ILE A 41 -17.64 21.95 -15.21
CA ILE A 41 -17.33 21.63 -13.81
C ILE A 41 -18.57 21.24 -12.98
N ALA A 42 -19.78 21.56 -13.46
CA ALA A 42 -21.02 21.39 -12.71
C ALA A 42 -21.30 19.94 -12.26
N PRO A 43 -21.10 18.90 -13.09
CA PRO A 43 -21.30 17.51 -12.66
C PRO A 43 -20.40 17.07 -11.50
N ILE A 44 -19.25 17.72 -11.29
CA ILE A 44 -18.36 17.39 -10.18
C ILE A 44 -18.96 17.89 -8.87
N TYR A 45 -19.37 19.16 -8.82
CA TYR A 45 -20.04 19.74 -7.64
C TYR A 45 -21.40 19.12 -7.32
N VAL A 46 -22.04 18.47 -8.28
CA VAL A 46 -23.28 17.70 -8.07
C VAL A 46 -23.03 16.36 -7.36
N ASN A 47 -21.82 15.81 -7.43
CA ASN A 47 -21.48 14.50 -6.86
C ASN A 47 -20.51 14.58 -5.68
N PHE A 48 -19.81 15.70 -5.50
CA PHE A 48 -18.83 15.93 -4.43
C PHE A 48 -19.00 17.33 -3.87
N LYS A 49 -18.92 17.46 -2.54
CA LYS A 49 -18.98 18.71 -1.80
C LYS A 49 -17.83 19.66 -2.17
N ASP A 50 -16.63 19.11 -2.27
CA ASP A 50 -15.39 19.83 -2.52
C ASP A 50 -14.35 18.90 -3.16
N ILE A 51 -13.17 19.46 -3.48
CA ILE A 51 -12.07 18.71 -4.07
C ILE A 51 -11.51 17.66 -3.10
N ASP A 52 -11.56 17.91 -1.80
CA ASP A 52 -11.03 17.00 -0.78
C ASP A 52 -11.88 15.73 -0.69
N GLU A 53 -13.21 15.83 -0.81
CA GLU A 53 -14.09 14.67 -0.91
C GLU A 53 -13.75 13.83 -2.16
N LEU A 54 -13.53 14.47 -3.31
CA LEU A 54 -13.12 13.76 -4.53
C LEU A 54 -11.78 13.05 -4.34
N ILE A 55 -10.76 13.75 -3.83
CA ILE A 55 -9.43 13.17 -3.55
C ILE A 55 -9.56 11.98 -2.58
N SER A 56 -10.41 12.08 -1.57
CA SER A 56 -10.64 10.99 -0.61
C SER A 56 -11.23 9.74 -1.28
N ASN A 57 -12.16 9.91 -2.21
CA ASN A 57 -12.69 8.79 -3.00
C ASN A 57 -11.63 8.21 -3.96
N VAL A 58 -10.75 9.04 -4.51
CA VAL A 58 -9.60 8.57 -5.31
C VAL A 58 -8.63 7.76 -4.46
N VAL A 59 -8.34 8.18 -3.22
CA VAL A 59 -7.51 7.40 -2.28
C VAL A 59 -8.13 6.04 -2.00
N MET A 60 -9.45 5.96 -1.79
CA MET A 60 -10.14 4.67 -1.64
C MET A 60 -10.00 3.79 -2.88
N ARG A 61 -10.14 4.37 -4.08
CA ARG A 61 -9.90 3.66 -5.35
C ARG A 61 -8.47 3.13 -5.47
N ILE A 62 -7.48 3.85 -4.95
CA ILE A 62 -6.08 3.40 -4.91
C ILE A 62 -5.93 2.18 -3.99
N TYR A 63 -6.53 2.22 -2.80
CA TYR A 63 -6.52 1.06 -1.89
C TYR A 63 -7.23 -0.16 -2.49
N GLU A 64 -8.33 0.02 -3.22
CA GLU A 64 -8.98 -1.08 -3.94
C GLU A 64 -8.06 -1.71 -5.00
N VAL A 65 -7.28 -0.90 -5.72
CA VAL A 65 -6.28 -1.41 -6.69
C VAL A 65 -5.20 -2.19 -5.97
N SER A 66 -4.64 -1.64 -4.90
CA SER A 66 -3.61 -2.32 -4.08
C SER A 66 -4.14 -3.64 -3.51
N HIS A 67 -5.39 -3.67 -3.03
CA HIS A 67 -6.01 -4.88 -2.51
C HIS A 67 -6.25 -5.93 -3.60
N LYS A 68 -6.66 -5.52 -4.80
CA LYS A 68 -6.78 -6.43 -5.95
C LYS A 68 -5.44 -7.01 -6.38
N MET A 69 -4.36 -6.24 -6.28
CA MET A 69 -3.01 -6.76 -6.51
C MET A 69 -2.65 -7.83 -5.49
N TYR A 70 -2.89 -7.56 -4.20
CA TYR A 70 -2.69 -8.56 -3.14
C TYR A 70 -3.47 -9.85 -3.37
N LEU A 71 -4.76 -9.76 -3.72
CA LEU A 71 -5.60 -10.93 -3.99
C LEU A 71 -5.20 -11.70 -5.27
N ALA A 72 -4.41 -11.09 -6.15
CA ALA A 72 -3.90 -11.76 -7.35
C ALA A 72 -2.62 -12.57 -7.08
N GLU A 73 -1.99 -12.38 -5.92
CA GLU A 73 -0.84 -13.17 -5.49
C GLU A 73 -1.31 -14.52 -4.90
N ASP A 74 -0.65 -15.61 -5.26
CA ASP A 74 -1.05 -16.97 -4.88
C ASP A 74 0.16 -17.82 -4.47
N SER A 75 0.99 -17.30 -3.57
CA SER A 75 2.14 -18.05 -3.03
C SER A 75 1.77 -19.00 -1.88
N GLY A 76 0.52 -18.95 -1.39
CA GLY A 76 0.10 -19.63 -0.16
C GLY A 76 0.60 -18.97 1.13
N ASP A 77 1.39 -17.91 1.03
CA ASP A 77 1.95 -17.14 2.15
C ASP A 77 1.48 -15.69 2.08
N SER A 78 0.68 -15.29 3.06
CA SER A 78 0.09 -13.95 3.15
C SER A 78 1.15 -12.83 3.19
N PHE A 79 2.31 -13.06 3.81
CA PHE A 79 3.37 -12.05 3.92
C PHE A 79 4.14 -11.91 2.63
N LYS A 80 4.46 -13.02 1.96
CA LYS A 80 5.08 -12.99 0.63
C LYS A 80 4.16 -12.31 -0.38
N ASN A 81 2.88 -12.68 -0.38
CA ASN A 81 1.86 -12.03 -1.21
C ASN A 81 1.77 -10.52 -0.94
N MET A 82 1.78 -10.10 0.32
CA MET A 82 1.76 -8.69 0.69
C MET A 82 3.00 -7.94 0.20
N GLY A 83 4.19 -8.53 0.37
CA GLY A 83 5.45 -7.98 -0.11
C GLY A 83 5.48 -7.83 -1.63
N ALA A 84 5.14 -8.89 -2.36
CA ALA A 84 5.09 -8.92 -3.82
C ALA A 84 4.11 -7.87 -4.37
N ALA A 85 2.88 -7.85 -3.88
CA ALA A 85 1.87 -6.88 -4.30
C ALA A 85 2.29 -5.44 -4.02
N SER A 86 2.95 -5.17 -2.89
CA SER A 86 3.42 -3.84 -2.55
C SER A 86 4.55 -3.35 -3.46
N ILE A 87 5.51 -4.24 -3.79
CA ILE A 87 6.58 -3.95 -4.75
C ILE A 87 6.00 -3.71 -6.14
N ARG A 88 5.08 -4.56 -6.57
CA ARG A 88 4.40 -4.42 -7.86
C ARG A 88 3.63 -3.10 -7.96
N PHE A 89 2.91 -2.72 -6.90
CA PHE A 89 2.24 -1.43 -6.83
C PHE A 89 3.24 -0.26 -6.91
N ALA A 90 4.38 -0.34 -6.22
CA ALA A 90 5.42 0.68 -6.28
C ALA A 90 6.03 0.83 -7.69
N LYS A 91 6.12 -0.26 -8.46
CA LYS A 91 6.55 -0.25 -9.87
C LYS A 91 5.49 0.32 -10.80
N GLU A 92 4.28 -0.25 -10.80
CA GLU A 92 3.23 0.10 -11.76
C GLU A 92 2.58 1.47 -11.48
N TYR A 93 2.60 1.92 -10.22
CA TYR A 93 1.95 3.15 -9.76
C TYR A 93 2.92 4.05 -8.98
N SER A 94 4.17 4.17 -9.45
CA SER A 94 5.26 4.86 -8.75
C SER A 94 4.93 6.29 -8.28
N VAL A 95 4.17 7.06 -9.07
CA VAL A 95 3.75 8.42 -8.71
C VAL A 95 2.81 8.40 -7.50
N LEU A 96 1.80 7.53 -7.53
CA LEU A 96 0.85 7.36 -6.42
C LEU A 96 1.54 6.81 -5.18
N PHE A 97 2.45 5.86 -5.36
CA PHE A 97 3.22 5.27 -4.27
C PHE A 97 4.03 6.34 -3.54
N ARG A 98 4.79 7.18 -4.26
CA ARG A 98 5.52 8.32 -3.68
C ARG A 98 4.59 9.27 -2.94
N ASP A 99 3.46 9.62 -3.55
CA ASP A 99 2.48 10.54 -2.96
C ASP A 99 1.88 10.01 -1.66
N LEU A 100 1.55 8.72 -1.61
CA LEU A 100 0.99 8.07 -0.42
C LEU A 100 2.02 7.94 0.72
N LEU A 101 3.30 7.74 0.41
CA LEU A 101 4.36 7.61 1.41
C LEU A 101 4.87 8.95 1.96
N LEU A 102 5.08 9.94 1.09
CA LEU A 102 5.70 11.20 1.48
C LEU A 102 4.74 12.11 2.24
N LYS A 103 3.43 11.93 2.04
CA LYS A 103 2.42 12.71 2.75
C LYS A 103 2.06 11.95 4.02
N SER A 104 2.05 12.66 5.15
CA SER A 104 1.40 12.18 6.38
C SER A 104 -0.09 12.03 6.10
N ASN A 105 -0.46 10.95 5.44
CA ASN A 105 -1.82 10.71 5.05
C ASN A 105 -2.56 10.20 6.28
N LYS A 106 -3.55 10.97 6.75
CA LYS A 106 -4.47 10.52 7.81
C LYS A 106 -5.07 9.15 7.47
N TYR A 107 -5.27 8.86 6.18
CA TYR A 107 -5.76 7.58 5.69
C TYR A 107 -4.78 6.41 5.89
N MET A 108 -3.46 6.64 5.95
CA MET A 108 -2.47 5.59 6.27
C MET A 108 -2.46 5.26 7.77
N LYS A 109 -2.59 6.28 8.64
CA LYS A 109 -2.61 6.06 10.10
C LYS A 109 -3.77 5.18 10.54
N ASP A 110 -4.96 5.39 9.95
CA ASP A 110 -6.15 4.61 10.27
C ASP A 110 -6.06 3.19 9.69
N TYR A 111 -5.51 3.03 8.48
CA TYR A 111 -5.25 1.75 7.85
C TYR A 111 -4.29 0.88 8.69
N ASP A 112 -3.19 1.47 9.15
CA ASP A 112 -2.17 0.80 9.95
C ASP A 112 -2.68 0.31 11.30
N LYS A 113 -3.48 1.16 11.96
CA LYS A 113 -4.06 0.85 13.26
C LYS A 113 -5.10 -0.27 13.15
N ALA A 114 -5.88 -0.29 12.07
CA ALA A 114 -6.87 -1.34 11.81
C ALA A 114 -6.22 -2.67 11.43
N LEU A 115 -5.10 -2.63 10.70
CA LEU A 115 -4.44 -3.84 10.19
C LEU A 115 -3.47 -4.50 11.15
N GLY A 116 -2.81 -3.74 12.05
CA GLY A 116 -1.78 -4.30 12.93
C GLY A 116 -2.22 -5.54 13.69
N GLY A 117 -3.41 -5.50 14.30
CA GLY A 117 -3.96 -6.65 15.04
C GLY A 117 -4.28 -7.85 14.14
N PHE A 118 -4.90 -7.60 12.98
CA PHE A 118 -5.17 -8.65 12.00
C PHE A 118 -3.88 -9.31 11.50
N LEU A 119 -2.84 -8.52 11.22
CA LEU A 119 -1.56 -9.02 10.73
C LEU A 119 -0.85 -9.87 11.77
N VAL A 120 -0.90 -9.50 13.05
CA VAL A 120 -0.37 -10.35 14.13
C VAL A 120 -1.08 -11.70 14.17
N GLU A 121 -2.40 -11.73 14.03
CA GLU A 121 -3.15 -12.99 13.98
C GLU A 121 -2.78 -13.85 12.76
N GLU A 122 -2.52 -13.24 11.60
CA GLU A 122 -1.99 -13.96 10.44
C GLU A 122 -0.57 -14.48 10.68
N MET A 123 0.31 -13.69 11.32
CA MET A 123 1.67 -14.12 11.69
C MET A 123 1.66 -15.38 12.56
N ARG A 124 0.65 -15.52 13.44
CA ARG A 124 0.54 -16.69 14.33
C ARG A 124 0.25 -18.01 13.61
N LYS A 125 -0.18 -17.95 12.35
CA LYS A 125 -0.41 -19.16 11.54
C LYS A 125 0.88 -19.71 10.93
N ASP A 126 1.94 -18.92 10.92
CA ASP A 126 3.24 -19.32 10.39
C ASP A 126 4.02 -20.13 11.45
N PRO A 127 4.38 -21.40 11.17
CA PRO A 127 5.18 -22.22 12.07
C PRO A 127 6.53 -21.58 12.44
N ASP A 128 7.15 -20.81 11.55
CA ASP A 128 8.44 -20.17 11.81
C ASP A 128 8.34 -19.03 12.83
N LEU A 129 7.12 -18.56 13.11
CA LEU A 129 6.81 -17.52 14.08
C LEU A 129 6.21 -18.07 15.39
N GLU A 130 6.16 -19.41 15.54
CA GLU A 130 5.69 -20.02 16.77
C GLU A 130 6.56 -19.63 17.97
N GLY A 131 5.91 -19.36 19.10
CA GLY A 131 6.56 -19.03 20.37
C GLY A 131 6.90 -17.56 20.60
N PHE A 132 6.71 -16.68 19.61
CA PHE A 132 6.87 -15.23 19.83
C PHE A 132 5.67 -14.61 20.58
N SER A 133 5.99 -13.66 21.45
CA SER A 133 5.00 -12.78 22.10
C SER A 133 4.40 -11.76 21.12
N ASP A 134 3.25 -11.16 21.46
CA ASP A 134 2.65 -10.08 20.65
C ASP A 134 3.61 -8.91 20.43
N GLU A 135 4.39 -8.55 21.46
CA GLU A 135 5.38 -7.48 21.36
C GLU A 135 6.48 -7.82 20.35
N GLU A 136 6.96 -9.07 20.35
CA GLU A 136 7.96 -9.53 19.40
C GLU A 136 7.42 -9.60 17.98
N LEU A 137 6.20 -10.12 17.79
CA LEU A 137 5.54 -10.15 16.48
C LEU A 137 5.32 -8.74 15.93
N MET A 138 4.84 -7.80 16.76
CA MET A 138 4.69 -6.40 16.37
C MET A 138 6.03 -5.74 16.00
N ASN A 139 7.11 -6.09 16.72
CA ASN A 139 8.44 -5.58 16.41
C ASN A 139 9.01 -6.17 15.10
N ILE A 140 8.79 -7.47 14.84
CA ILE A 140 9.12 -8.10 13.56
C ILE A 140 8.36 -7.40 12.43
N LEU A 141 7.04 -7.25 12.59
CA LEU A 141 6.16 -6.60 11.61
C LEU A 141 6.63 -5.17 11.30
N LEU A 142 6.95 -4.38 12.32
CA LEU A 142 7.42 -3.01 12.15
C LEU A 142 8.74 -2.95 11.35
N LYS A 143 9.71 -3.80 11.69
CA LYS A 143 11.00 -3.85 10.97
C LYS A 143 10.81 -4.25 9.51
N MET A 144 10.05 -5.30 9.26
CA MET A 144 9.77 -5.78 7.91
C MET A 144 9.03 -4.74 7.09
N ARG A 145 8.09 -4.03 7.69
CA ARG A 145 7.39 -2.94 7.03
C ARG A 145 8.32 -1.78 6.66
N ILE A 146 9.19 -1.34 7.58
CA ILE A 146 10.17 -0.28 7.29
C ILE A 146 11.09 -0.71 6.15
N PHE A 147 11.59 -1.95 6.19
CA PHE A 147 12.44 -2.50 5.15
C PHE A 147 11.74 -2.54 3.78
N GLN A 148 10.54 -3.11 3.73
CA GLN A 148 9.73 -3.21 2.52
C GLN A 148 9.39 -1.84 1.94
N LEU A 149 9.05 -0.86 2.79
CA LEU A 149 8.81 0.52 2.36
C LEU A 149 10.07 1.14 1.75
N GLY A 150 11.23 0.99 2.41
CA GLY A 150 12.51 1.48 1.88
C GLY A 150 12.86 0.85 0.54
N LEU A 151 12.73 -0.47 0.42
CA LEU A 151 12.97 -1.21 -0.81
C LEU A 151 12.03 -0.76 -1.92
N SER A 152 10.75 -0.57 -1.61
CA SER A 152 9.75 -0.09 -2.58
C SER A 152 10.05 1.33 -3.07
N VAL A 153 10.59 2.20 -2.21
CA VAL A 153 11.06 3.54 -2.62
C VAL A 153 12.25 3.43 -3.56
N MET A 154 13.22 2.56 -3.29
CA MET A 154 14.35 2.32 -4.19
C MET A 154 13.87 1.80 -5.55
N VAL A 155 12.92 0.87 -5.54
CA VAL A 155 12.27 0.34 -6.74
C VAL A 155 11.55 1.43 -7.53
N ALA A 156 10.72 2.24 -6.88
CA ALA A 156 9.93 3.28 -7.54
C ALA A 156 10.76 4.42 -8.15
N ASN A 157 12.03 4.53 -7.76
CA ASN A 157 12.97 5.55 -8.24
C ASN A 157 14.14 4.97 -9.05
N ASP A 158 14.05 3.69 -9.48
CA ASP A 158 15.08 3.01 -10.27
C ASP A 158 16.49 3.04 -9.61
N GLN A 159 16.54 2.90 -8.28
CA GLN A 159 17.77 2.99 -7.47
C GLN A 159 18.39 1.64 -7.12
N LEU A 160 17.81 0.53 -7.59
CA LEU A 160 18.39 -0.80 -7.43
C LEU A 160 19.46 -1.07 -8.50
N PRO A 161 20.39 -2.01 -8.26
CA PRO A 161 21.35 -2.42 -9.28
C PRO A 161 20.64 -2.85 -10.59
N PRO A 162 21.19 -2.56 -11.78
CA PRO A 162 20.55 -2.93 -13.06
C PRO A 162 20.30 -4.43 -13.25
N SER A 163 21.05 -5.28 -12.54
CA SER A 163 20.89 -6.74 -12.57
C SER A 163 19.80 -7.26 -11.64
N PHE A 164 19.19 -6.41 -10.81
CA PHE A 164 18.18 -6.80 -9.83
C PHE A 164 16.80 -6.90 -10.50
N ASN A 165 16.30 -8.13 -10.67
CA ASN A 165 14.97 -8.39 -11.22
C ASN A 165 13.92 -8.61 -10.11
N ASP A 166 12.68 -8.94 -10.50
CA ASP A 166 11.59 -9.21 -9.55
C ASP A 166 11.92 -10.36 -8.58
N ASP A 167 12.51 -11.44 -9.09
CA ASP A 167 12.90 -12.60 -8.27
C ASP A 167 13.94 -12.20 -7.21
N ASN A 168 14.93 -11.39 -7.57
CA ASN A 168 15.93 -10.90 -6.62
C ASN A 168 15.32 -10.01 -5.54
N ILE A 169 14.30 -9.20 -5.88
CA ILE A 169 13.60 -8.34 -4.92
C ILE A 169 12.82 -9.20 -3.91
N LEU A 170 12.15 -10.25 -4.38
CA LEU A 170 11.42 -11.19 -3.54
C LEU A 170 12.37 -11.98 -2.64
N GLU A 171 13.46 -12.52 -3.21
CA GLU A 171 14.48 -13.25 -2.46
C GLU A 171 15.12 -12.36 -1.38
N LEU A 172 15.33 -11.07 -1.66
CA LEU A 172 15.83 -10.11 -0.67
C LEU A 172 14.82 -9.85 0.47
N LEU A 173 13.51 -9.79 0.17
CA LEU A 173 12.47 -9.67 1.19
C LEU A 173 12.44 -10.91 2.10
N GLU A 174 12.53 -12.11 1.52
CA GLU A 174 12.54 -13.38 2.26
C GLU A 174 13.80 -13.53 3.13
N SER A 175 14.97 -13.19 2.58
CA SER A 175 16.23 -13.17 3.32
C SER A 175 16.17 -12.20 4.50
N ALA A 176 15.66 -10.99 4.28
CA ALA A 176 15.51 -10.00 5.34
C ALA A 176 14.52 -10.45 6.43
N ALA A 177 13.41 -11.11 6.05
CA ALA A 177 12.46 -11.70 7.00
C ALA A 177 13.15 -12.74 7.89
N SER A 178 13.88 -13.66 7.27
CA SER A 178 14.64 -14.70 7.97
C SER A 178 15.64 -14.09 8.97
N ASP A 179 16.39 -13.07 8.56
CA ASP A 179 17.35 -12.38 9.43
C ASP A 179 16.68 -11.74 10.65
N VAL A 180 15.54 -11.06 10.44
CA VAL A 180 14.79 -10.42 11.53
C VAL A 180 14.22 -11.46 12.50
N ILE A 181 13.66 -12.56 11.99
CA ILE A 181 13.09 -13.64 12.81
C ILE A 181 14.18 -14.32 13.65
N ILE A 182 15.27 -14.74 13.01
CA ILE A 182 16.41 -15.39 13.69
C ILE A 182 16.99 -14.48 14.77
N SER A 183 17.24 -13.21 14.44
CA SER A 183 17.77 -12.22 15.39
C SER A 183 16.85 -12.04 16.60
N THR A 184 15.54 -12.00 16.38
CA THR A 184 14.54 -11.85 17.46
C THR A 184 14.53 -13.09 18.35
N ARG A 185 14.56 -14.30 17.78
CA ARG A 185 14.63 -15.57 18.53
C ARG A 185 15.88 -15.68 19.40
N ILE A 186 17.04 -15.28 18.89
CA ILE A 186 18.30 -15.28 19.66
C ILE A 186 18.21 -14.31 20.84
N LYS A 187 17.64 -13.11 20.64
CA LYS A 187 17.46 -12.12 21.71
C LYS A 187 16.47 -12.57 22.78
N GLY A 188 15.39 -13.24 22.41
CA GLY A 188 14.42 -13.83 23.35
C GLY A 188 15.08 -14.87 24.25
N LYS A 189 15.78 -15.85 23.67
CA LYS A 189 16.50 -16.89 24.44
C LYS A 189 17.52 -16.32 25.42
N ASN A 190 18.22 -15.25 25.05
CA ASN A 190 19.19 -14.60 25.93
C ASN A 190 18.54 -13.85 27.10
N LYS A 191 17.28 -13.42 26.98
CA LYS A 191 16.51 -12.87 28.11
C LYS A 191 16.10 -13.96 29.09
N ASP A 192 15.69 -15.13 28.59
CA ASP A 192 15.28 -16.26 29.43
C ASP A 192 16.44 -16.88 30.21
N LEU A 193 17.68 -16.80 29.69
CA LEU A 193 18.90 -17.28 30.35
C LEU A 193 19.46 -16.34 31.44
N GLN A 194 18.90 -15.13 31.58
CA GLN A 194 19.31 -14.15 32.59
C GLN A 194 18.37 -14.06 33.80
N VAL A 195 17.39 -14.98 33.89
CA VAL A 195 16.41 -15.08 34.98
C VAL A 195 16.69 -16.31 35.85
#